data_AF-A0A848YJG0-F1
#
_entry.id   AF-A0A848YJG0-F1
#
_cell.length_a   1.000
_cell.length_b   1.000
_cell.length_c   1.000
_cell.angle_alpha   90.00
_cell.angle_beta   90.00
_cell.angle_gamma   90.00
#
_symmetry.space_group_name_H-M   'P 1'
#
loop_
_entity.id
_entity.type
_entity.pdbx_description
1 polymer ?
#
loop_
_entity_poly.entity_id
_entity_poly.type
_entity_poly.pdbx_seq_one_letter_code
_entity_poly.pdbx_strand_id
1 'polypeptide(L)'
;MNVLELLKAETGIHAKHVSTTKGGEYHSPCPGCGGDDRFHVWPEQNNGRGSYWCRGCGKTGDDIQYLMDFQGLGFQDACIRLDRDIPSYTDIRAPKEIKKRPTWTPHTNQDPGQTWLERAKAFAEWANKHLQKNKNQIDYLATRGITPDTIARHQLGWNPENYYRPRSAWALADITKENGKKKKLWIPQGLVIPTHAPASSGDRVIRLRIRRPEGQPRYYAIPGSNMAPMIIGPQKKALVIVESELDAILTAQDAGELVGVIAMGSSSAKPDHTANRIITAAKAILVALDFDTAGAHAWQWWKETFTHAIRWPVPIGKDPGDAYKLGLNIAQWIRAGLPPIWTIKPDRHLGQITKEGRGDAPPPPEPPHPREKIHIFKGLKKLSQLMKNSPVHIINTTKSTRIERDEQWSALNREKSGRISELVFQDPGVFAYILKHPASRIDGENLLDGINP
;
A
#
# COMPACT_ATOMS: atom_id res chain seq x y z
N MET A 1 13.33 -38.81 2.06
CA MET A 1 13.10 -38.05 0.83
C MET A 1 12.80 -36.61 1.20
N ASN A 2 13.38 -35.63 0.51
CA ASN A 2 13.14 -34.20 0.75
C ASN A 2 12.23 -33.59 -0.33
N VAL A 3 11.79 -32.34 -0.15
CA VAL A 3 10.88 -31.67 -1.09
C VAL A 3 11.44 -31.57 -2.52
N LEU A 4 12.75 -31.39 -2.70
CA LEU A 4 13.38 -31.32 -4.02
C LEU A 4 13.34 -32.68 -4.74
N GLU A 5 13.56 -33.75 -3.98
CA GLU A 5 13.46 -35.12 -4.48
C GLU A 5 12.01 -35.49 -4.81
N LEU A 6 11.06 -35.12 -3.96
CA LEU A 6 9.63 -35.30 -4.19
C LEU A 6 9.15 -34.55 -5.43
N LEU A 7 9.62 -33.32 -5.63
CA LEU A 7 9.31 -32.54 -6.82
C LEU A 7 9.69 -33.32 -8.09
N LYS A 8 10.92 -33.83 -8.13
CA LYS A 8 11.39 -34.62 -9.27
C LYS A 8 10.65 -35.95 -9.39
N ALA A 9 10.48 -36.69 -8.30
CA ALA A 9 9.90 -38.03 -8.31
C ALA A 9 8.42 -38.03 -8.69
N GLU A 10 7.65 -37.07 -8.17
CA GLU A 10 6.19 -37.06 -8.30
C GLU A 10 5.69 -36.27 -9.52
N THR A 11 6.54 -35.43 -10.14
CA THR A 11 6.11 -34.56 -11.24
C THR A 11 7.06 -34.55 -12.44
N GLY A 12 8.26 -35.12 -12.30
CA GLY A 12 9.31 -35.03 -13.32
C GLY A 12 9.94 -33.64 -13.45
N ILE A 13 9.56 -32.66 -12.62
CA ILE A 13 10.09 -31.30 -12.68
C ILE A 13 11.50 -31.26 -12.11
N HIS A 14 12.44 -30.76 -12.92
CA HIS A 14 13.82 -30.51 -12.52
C HIS A 14 14.00 -29.04 -12.13
N ALA A 15 14.18 -28.79 -10.83
CA ALA A 15 14.42 -27.43 -10.35
C ALA A 15 15.87 -26.99 -10.63
N LYS A 16 16.01 -25.75 -11.08
CA LYS A 16 17.31 -25.12 -11.36
C LYS A 16 17.88 -24.55 -10.07
N HIS A 17 19.12 -24.90 -9.77
CA HIS A 17 19.86 -24.32 -8.64
C HIS A 17 20.14 -22.84 -8.88
N VAL A 18 19.84 -21.99 -7.90
CA VAL A 18 19.92 -20.52 -8.01
C VAL A 18 20.93 -19.92 -7.04
N SER A 19 21.11 -20.49 -5.85
CA SER A 19 22.02 -19.95 -4.84
C SER A 19 22.42 -21.02 -3.82
N THR A 20 23.65 -20.96 -3.32
CA THR A 20 24.17 -21.81 -2.24
C THR A 20 23.88 -21.26 -0.83
N THR A 21 23.22 -20.11 -0.73
CA THR A 21 23.01 -19.44 0.56
C THR A 21 22.01 -20.22 1.42
N LYS A 22 22.30 -20.42 2.71
CA LYS A 22 21.43 -21.15 3.68
C LYS A 22 21.06 -22.58 3.24
N GLY A 23 22.00 -23.31 2.65
CA GLY A 23 21.80 -24.72 2.28
C GLY A 23 21.14 -24.95 0.92
N GLY A 24 21.11 -23.93 0.06
CA GLY A 24 20.69 -24.10 -1.34
C GLY A 24 19.26 -23.64 -1.61
N GLU A 25 19.06 -22.96 -2.73
CA GLU A 25 17.76 -22.54 -3.25
C GLU A 25 17.60 -22.96 -4.71
N TYR A 26 16.45 -23.56 -5.01
CA TYR A 26 16.12 -24.10 -6.33
C TYR A 26 14.79 -23.55 -6.82
N HIS A 27 14.71 -23.16 -8.10
CA HIS A 27 13.49 -22.61 -8.71
C HIS A 27 12.98 -23.52 -9.84
N SER A 28 11.66 -23.58 -9.98
CA SER A 28 10.99 -24.42 -11.00
C SER A 28 9.57 -23.94 -11.32
N PRO A 29 8.93 -24.53 -12.33
CA PRO A 29 7.47 -24.51 -12.48
C PRO A 29 6.76 -25.03 -11.23
N CYS A 30 5.60 -24.45 -10.88
CA CYS A 30 4.80 -24.99 -9.79
C CYS A 30 4.02 -26.23 -10.25
N PRO A 31 4.07 -27.36 -9.53
CA PRO A 31 3.26 -28.54 -9.85
C PRO A 31 1.76 -28.29 -9.89
N GLY A 32 1.28 -27.32 -9.10
CA GLY A 32 -0.15 -26.99 -9.04
C GLY A 32 -0.58 -25.90 -10.01
N CYS A 33 0.13 -24.77 -10.06
CA CYS A 33 -0.30 -23.59 -10.83
C CYS A 33 0.58 -23.25 -12.04
N GLY A 34 1.53 -24.12 -12.40
CA GLY A 34 2.43 -23.96 -13.55
C GLY A 34 3.41 -22.78 -13.42
N GLY A 35 3.78 -22.17 -14.55
CA GLY A 35 4.79 -21.12 -14.68
C GLY A 35 6.21 -21.63 -14.87
N ASP A 36 7.21 -20.74 -14.87
CA ASP A 36 8.59 -21.10 -15.25
C ASP A 36 9.55 -21.27 -14.05
N ASP A 37 9.48 -20.37 -13.06
CA ASP A 37 10.48 -20.23 -11.98
C ASP A 37 9.87 -19.89 -10.61
N ARG A 38 8.55 -20.04 -10.47
CA ARG A 38 7.78 -19.51 -9.34
C ARG A 38 7.73 -20.42 -8.11
N PHE A 39 8.21 -21.65 -8.23
CA PHE A 39 8.23 -22.63 -7.16
C PHE A 39 9.64 -22.72 -6.59
N HIS A 40 9.80 -22.17 -5.39
CA HIS A 40 11.05 -22.12 -4.66
C HIS A 40 11.14 -23.34 -3.72
N VAL A 41 12.29 -23.98 -3.71
CA VAL A 41 12.59 -25.14 -2.86
C VAL A 41 13.92 -24.92 -2.13
N TRP A 42 13.94 -25.16 -0.82
CA TRP A 42 15.14 -25.13 0.01
C TRP A 42 15.34 -26.51 0.65
N PRO A 43 16.16 -27.41 0.07
CA PRO A 43 16.23 -28.82 0.47
C PRO A 43 16.82 -29.05 1.87
N GLU A 44 17.72 -28.18 2.35
CA GLU A 44 18.39 -28.36 3.65
C GLU A 44 17.57 -27.87 4.85
N GLN A 45 16.42 -27.20 4.63
CA GLN A 45 15.55 -26.78 5.72
C GLN A 45 14.85 -27.99 6.39
N ASN A 46 14.30 -27.77 7.58
CA ASN A 46 13.56 -28.80 8.34
C ASN A 46 14.37 -30.08 8.57
N ASN A 47 15.65 -29.95 8.97
CA ASN A 47 16.58 -31.07 9.17
C ASN A 47 16.75 -31.92 7.90
N GLY A 48 16.92 -31.27 6.74
CA GLY A 48 17.11 -31.93 5.45
C GLY A 48 15.85 -32.50 4.80
N ARG A 49 14.65 -32.27 5.39
CA ARG A 49 13.36 -32.62 4.75
C ARG A 49 12.97 -31.65 3.65
N GLY A 50 13.53 -30.45 3.69
CA GLY A 50 13.25 -29.38 2.77
C GLY A 50 11.97 -28.62 3.06
N SER A 51 11.84 -27.49 2.40
CA SER A 51 10.63 -26.67 2.40
C SER A 51 10.38 -26.13 0.99
N TYR A 52 9.14 -25.74 0.72
CA TYR A 52 8.78 -25.09 -0.52
C TYR A 52 7.90 -23.86 -0.31
N TRP A 53 7.90 -23.01 -1.33
CA TRP A 53 6.95 -21.91 -1.46
C TRP A 53 6.70 -21.58 -2.92
N CYS A 54 5.43 -21.39 -3.28
CA CYS A 54 5.05 -20.87 -4.59
C CYS A 54 4.66 -19.40 -4.50
N ARG A 55 5.38 -18.52 -5.21
CA ARG A 55 5.02 -17.10 -5.31
C ARG A 55 3.74 -16.84 -6.12
N GLY A 56 3.28 -17.83 -6.89
CA GLY A 56 2.05 -17.73 -7.71
C GLY A 56 0.78 -18.06 -6.94
N CYS A 57 0.69 -19.28 -6.41
CA CYS A 57 -0.50 -19.74 -5.67
C CYS A 57 -0.40 -19.58 -4.15
N GLY A 58 0.75 -19.17 -3.61
CA GLY A 58 0.96 -18.93 -2.18
C GLY A 58 1.14 -20.18 -1.32
N LYS A 59 0.97 -21.40 -1.87
CA LYS A 59 1.20 -22.66 -1.15
C LYS A 59 2.63 -22.73 -0.60
N THR A 60 2.77 -23.25 0.61
CA THR A 60 4.04 -23.38 1.32
C THR A 60 3.95 -24.50 2.35
N GLY A 61 5.08 -25.16 2.62
CA GLY A 61 5.13 -26.24 3.59
C GLY A 61 6.42 -27.05 3.53
N ASP A 62 6.40 -28.18 4.22
CA ASP A 62 7.46 -29.20 4.22
C ASP A 62 7.13 -30.37 3.28
N ASP A 63 7.87 -31.47 3.40
CA ASP A 63 7.70 -32.71 2.63
C ASP A 63 6.31 -33.33 2.80
N ILE A 64 5.76 -33.31 4.02
CA ILE A 64 4.41 -33.82 4.31
C ILE A 64 3.37 -32.95 3.63
N GLN A 65 3.45 -31.62 3.83
CA GLN A 65 2.49 -30.69 3.22
C GLN A 65 2.59 -30.70 1.68
N TYR A 66 3.76 -31.00 1.11
CA TYR A 66 3.93 -31.15 -0.34
C TYR A 66 3.06 -32.30 -0.90
N LEU A 67 3.11 -33.47 -0.26
CA LEU A 67 2.29 -34.63 -0.64
C LEU A 67 0.80 -34.33 -0.50
N MET A 68 0.41 -33.62 0.56
CA MET A 68 -0.98 -33.20 0.74
C MET A 68 -1.42 -32.21 -0.36
N ASP A 69 -0.58 -31.21 -0.68
CA ASP A 69 -0.95 -30.11 -1.57
C ASP A 69 -0.95 -30.46 -3.06
N PHE A 70 -0.13 -31.42 -3.48
CA PHE A 70 0.10 -31.73 -4.89
C PHE A 70 -0.19 -33.17 -5.26
N GLN A 71 -0.18 -34.10 -4.29
CA GLN A 71 -0.51 -35.50 -4.51
C GLN A 71 -1.84 -35.91 -3.87
N GLY A 72 -2.49 -35.00 -3.12
CA GLY A 72 -3.82 -35.24 -2.54
C GLY A 72 -3.84 -36.28 -1.42
N LEU A 73 -2.69 -36.64 -0.85
CA LEU A 73 -2.63 -37.59 0.25
C LEU A 73 -3.20 -36.98 1.54
N GLY A 74 -3.84 -37.83 2.35
CA GLY A 74 -4.12 -37.50 3.75
C GLY A 74 -2.83 -37.43 4.57
N PHE A 75 -2.87 -36.77 5.73
CA PHE A 75 -1.69 -36.61 6.61
C PHE A 75 -1.06 -37.94 7.02
N GLN A 76 -1.87 -38.95 7.37
CA GLN A 76 -1.37 -40.27 7.76
C GLN A 76 -0.67 -40.97 6.59
N ASP A 77 -1.29 -40.97 5.41
CA ASP A 77 -0.71 -41.58 4.21
C ASP A 77 0.58 -40.86 3.79
N ALA A 78 0.64 -39.54 3.93
CA ALA A 78 1.84 -38.75 3.68
C ALA A 78 2.96 -39.07 4.68
N CYS A 79 2.65 -39.26 5.97
CA CYS A 79 3.63 -39.71 6.96
C CYS A 79 4.16 -41.12 6.66
N ILE A 80 3.27 -42.07 6.34
CA ILE A 80 3.64 -43.44 5.97
C ILE A 80 4.54 -43.42 4.72
N ARG A 81 4.16 -42.64 3.71
CA ARG A 81 4.90 -42.52 2.44
C ARG A 81 6.31 -41.99 2.63
N LEU A 82 6.51 -41.12 3.62
CA LEU A 82 7.79 -40.46 3.93
C LEU A 82 8.56 -41.12 5.08
N ASP A 83 8.07 -42.24 5.62
CA ASP A 83 8.60 -42.90 6.81
C ASP A 83 8.79 -41.90 7.97
N ARG A 84 7.69 -41.22 8.32
CA ARG A 84 7.61 -40.22 9.39
C ARG A 84 6.76 -40.75 10.53
N ASP A 85 7.17 -40.44 11.74
CA ASP A 85 6.41 -40.75 12.93
C ASP A 85 4.98 -40.21 12.81
N ILE A 86 4.01 -41.11 12.94
CA ILE A 86 2.59 -40.77 13.02
C ILE A 86 2.31 -40.49 14.50
N PRO A 87 1.95 -39.25 14.89
CA PRO A 87 1.67 -38.96 16.29
C PRO A 87 0.52 -39.84 16.82
N SER A 88 0.74 -40.53 17.94
CA SER A 88 -0.30 -41.32 18.61
C SER A 88 -1.40 -40.40 19.15
N TYR A 89 -2.66 -40.82 19.03
CA TYR A 89 -3.83 -40.08 19.52
C TYR A 89 -3.82 -39.82 21.05
N THR A 90 -2.91 -40.45 21.80
CA THR A 90 -2.74 -40.22 23.25
C THR A 90 -1.97 -38.94 23.59
N ASP A 91 -1.35 -38.26 22.62
CA ASP A 91 -0.62 -36.99 22.85
C ASP A 91 -1.49 -35.72 22.68
N ILE A 92 -2.82 -35.86 22.51
CA ILE A 92 -3.74 -34.75 22.16
C ILE A 92 -4.17 -33.90 23.38
N ARG A 93 -3.45 -33.94 24.51
CA ARG A 93 -3.69 -33.04 25.66
C ARG A 93 -2.48 -32.26 26.14
N ALA A 94 -1.54 -31.96 25.26
CA ALA A 94 -0.92 -30.64 25.31
C ALA A 94 -1.63 -29.80 24.24
N PRO A 95 -2.08 -28.57 24.53
CA PRO A 95 -2.30 -27.61 23.47
C PRO A 95 -1.03 -27.65 22.63
N LYS A 96 -1.13 -28.03 21.34
CA LYS A 96 -0.04 -27.76 20.40
C LYS A 96 0.39 -26.34 20.75
N GLU A 97 1.65 -26.15 21.18
CA GLU A 97 2.19 -24.81 21.21
C GLU A 97 1.90 -24.29 19.81
N ILE A 98 0.88 -23.42 19.71
CA ILE A 98 0.66 -22.63 18.53
C ILE A 98 2.00 -21.95 18.43
N LYS A 99 2.89 -22.42 17.55
CA LYS A 99 4.17 -21.78 17.30
C LYS A 99 3.77 -20.34 17.04
N LYS A 100 3.91 -19.48 18.06
CA LYS A 100 3.41 -18.12 18.00
C LYS A 100 4.06 -17.60 16.75
N ARG A 101 3.26 -17.20 15.75
CA ARG A 101 3.79 -16.59 14.53
C ARG A 101 4.85 -15.60 15.03
N PRO A 102 6.11 -15.68 14.57
CA PRO A 102 7.18 -14.88 15.15
C PRO A 102 6.68 -13.45 15.24
N THR A 103 6.55 -12.95 16.49
CA THR A 103 5.95 -11.65 16.74
C THR A 103 6.81 -10.66 15.99
N TRP A 104 6.23 -9.97 15.02
CA TRP A 104 6.95 -8.97 14.27
C TRP A 104 7.51 -7.93 15.25
N THR A 105 8.83 -7.74 15.21
CA THR A 105 9.52 -6.71 15.97
C THR A 105 9.96 -5.60 14.99
N PRO A 106 9.61 -4.34 15.26
CA PRO A 106 10.09 -3.23 14.43
C PRO A 106 11.62 -3.19 14.43
N HIS A 107 12.22 -3.19 13.25
CA HIS A 107 13.66 -3.05 13.08
C HIS A 107 14.06 -1.58 13.25
N THR A 108 15.32 -1.33 13.60
CA THR A 108 15.92 0.00 13.56
C THR A 108 16.78 0.13 12.31
N ASN A 109 16.65 1.26 11.60
CA ASN A 109 17.52 1.57 10.49
C ASN A 109 18.75 2.33 10.99
N GLN A 110 19.92 2.00 10.46
CA GLN A 110 21.15 2.72 10.77
C GLN A 110 21.30 3.93 9.84
N ASP A 111 21.69 5.06 10.43
CA ASP A 111 22.00 6.25 9.65
C ASP A 111 23.29 6.06 8.84
N PRO A 112 23.38 6.67 7.63
CA PRO A 112 24.59 6.64 6.85
C PRO A 112 25.73 7.38 7.56
N GLY A 113 26.98 7.00 7.30
CA GLY A 113 28.14 7.72 7.81
C GLY A 113 28.23 9.16 7.28
N GLN A 114 28.93 10.03 8.02
CA GLN A 114 29.03 11.47 7.74
C GLN A 114 29.42 11.81 6.29
N THR A 115 30.43 11.13 5.74
CA THR A 115 30.84 11.32 4.33
C THR A 115 29.72 11.00 3.35
N TRP A 116 28.92 9.96 3.62
CA TRP A 116 27.78 9.63 2.77
C TRP A 116 26.72 10.73 2.83
N LEU A 117 26.40 11.23 4.02
CA LEU A 117 25.43 12.30 4.23
C LEU A 117 25.81 13.58 3.47
N GLU A 118 27.08 13.98 3.52
CA GLU A 118 27.61 15.14 2.79
C GLU A 118 27.51 14.97 1.28
N ARG A 119 27.85 13.78 0.77
CA ARG A 119 27.71 13.45 -0.66
C ARG A 119 26.26 13.43 -1.10
N ALA A 120 25.37 12.89 -0.27
CA ALA A 120 23.95 12.81 -0.57
C ALA A 120 23.31 14.21 -0.63
N LYS A 121 23.64 15.09 0.31
CA LYS A 121 23.22 16.49 0.30
C LYS A 121 23.70 17.21 -0.97
N ALA A 122 25.00 17.15 -1.26
CA ALA A 122 25.56 17.81 -2.45
C ALA A 122 24.94 17.28 -3.76
N PHE A 123 24.69 15.97 -3.83
CA PHE A 123 24.03 15.35 -4.98
C PHE A 123 22.56 15.78 -5.12
N ALA A 124 21.80 15.83 -4.02
CA ALA A 124 20.42 16.29 -4.02
C ALA A 124 20.30 17.75 -4.49
N GLU A 125 21.14 18.64 -3.96
CA GLU A 125 21.19 20.05 -4.37
C GLU A 125 21.56 20.21 -5.85
N TRP A 126 22.56 19.46 -6.31
CA TRP A 126 22.96 19.43 -7.72
C TRP A 126 21.84 18.92 -8.63
N ALA A 127 21.17 17.84 -8.24
CA ALA A 127 20.06 17.24 -8.99
C ALA A 127 18.83 18.18 -9.02
N ASN A 128 18.54 18.89 -7.92
CA ASN A 128 17.45 19.87 -7.88
C ASN A 128 17.69 21.01 -8.89
N LYS A 129 18.91 21.54 -8.98
CA LYS A 129 19.29 22.54 -10.00
C LYS A 129 19.12 22.02 -11.43
N HIS A 130 19.36 20.73 -11.66
CA HIS A 130 19.13 20.10 -12.97
C HIS A 130 17.64 19.90 -13.26
N LEU A 131 16.83 19.56 -12.25
CA LEU A 131 15.38 19.44 -12.42
C LEU A 131 14.75 20.78 -12.81
N GLN A 132 15.18 21.89 -12.19
CA GLN A 132 14.69 23.24 -12.52
C GLN A 132 14.91 23.62 -14.00
N LYS A 133 15.91 23.03 -14.66
CA LYS A 133 16.21 23.23 -16.09
C LYS A 133 15.55 22.18 -17.00
N ASN A 134 14.90 21.17 -16.43
CA ASN A 134 14.33 20.05 -17.17
C ASN A 134 12.80 20.16 -17.24
N LYS A 135 12.31 20.90 -18.24
CA LYS A 135 10.88 21.12 -18.45
C LYS A 135 10.07 19.83 -18.54
N ASN A 136 10.58 18.80 -19.24
CA ASN A 136 9.85 17.52 -19.39
C ASN A 136 9.58 16.84 -18.04
N GLN A 137 10.53 16.92 -17.11
CA GLN A 137 10.39 16.29 -15.79
C GLN A 137 9.55 17.15 -14.84
N ILE A 138 9.63 18.48 -14.96
CA ILE A 138 8.71 19.39 -14.27
C ILE A 138 7.27 19.13 -14.73
N ASP A 139 7.03 19.03 -16.03
CA ASP A 139 5.72 18.75 -16.60
C ASP A 139 5.21 17.38 -16.13
N TYR A 140 6.07 16.35 -16.11
CA TYR A 140 5.72 15.05 -15.53
C TYR A 140 5.27 15.16 -14.06
N LEU A 141 6.00 15.90 -13.22
CA LEU A 141 5.63 16.12 -11.82
C LEU A 141 4.33 16.92 -11.69
N ALA A 142 4.09 17.88 -12.59
CA ALA A 142 2.84 18.63 -12.65
C ALA A 142 1.65 17.73 -13.02
N THR A 143 1.80 16.78 -13.95
CA THR A 143 0.74 15.79 -14.23
C THR A 143 0.41 14.93 -13.00
N ARG A 144 1.35 14.80 -12.07
CA ARG A 144 1.18 14.12 -10.77
C ARG A 144 0.65 15.04 -9.67
N GLY A 145 0.31 16.29 -9.99
CA GLY A 145 -0.16 17.29 -9.04
C GLY A 145 0.91 17.90 -8.14
N ILE A 146 2.19 17.59 -8.37
CA ILE A 146 3.28 18.11 -7.54
C ILE A 146 3.69 19.49 -8.05
N THR A 147 3.50 20.49 -7.18
CA THR A 147 3.76 21.91 -7.50
C THR A 147 5.24 22.27 -7.44
N PRO A 148 5.68 23.36 -8.11
CA PRO A 148 7.07 23.84 -8.02
C PRO A 148 7.56 24.13 -6.60
N ASP A 149 6.68 24.68 -5.75
CA ASP A 149 6.98 24.91 -4.34
C ASP A 149 7.21 23.60 -3.58
N THR A 150 6.41 22.57 -3.87
CA THR A 150 6.60 21.23 -3.30
C THR A 150 7.86 20.55 -3.83
N ILE A 151 8.21 20.74 -5.10
CA ILE A 151 9.49 20.30 -5.68
C ILE A 151 10.67 20.90 -4.91
N ALA A 152 10.62 22.21 -4.63
CA ALA A 152 11.65 22.90 -3.87
C ALA A 152 11.73 22.42 -2.42
N ARG A 153 10.59 22.34 -1.73
CA ARG A 153 10.48 21.91 -0.32
C ARG A 153 11.06 20.51 -0.10
N HIS A 154 10.76 19.57 -1.00
CA HIS A 154 11.24 18.18 -0.90
C HIS A 154 12.56 17.93 -1.65
N GLN A 155 13.19 18.98 -2.20
CA GLN A 155 14.43 18.90 -2.96
C GLN A 155 14.41 17.83 -4.07
N LEU A 156 13.25 17.63 -4.72
CA LEU A 156 13.18 16.72 -5.86
C LEU A 156 14.19 17.15 -6.92
N GLY A 157 14.84 16.19 -7.55
CA GLY A 157 15.94 16.44 -8.46
C GLY A 157 15.91 15.59 -9.72
N TRP A 158 16.75 15.92 -10.69
CA TRP A 158 16.93 15.13 -11.90
C TRP A 158 18.40 14.81 -12.08
N ASN A 159 18.71 13.53 -12.19
CA ASN A 159 20.02 13.08 -12.64
C ASN A 159 19.97 12.86 -14.17
N PRO A 160 20.69 13.67 -14.98
CA PRO A 160 20.61 13.66 -16.44
C PRO A 160 21.17 12.42 -17.11
N GLU A 161 22.04 11.64 -16.47
CA GLU A 161 22.69 10.48 -17.09
C GLU A 161 23.16 9.44 -16.05
N ASN A 162 23.70 8.32 -16.52
CA ASN A 162 24.27 7.29 -15.66
C ASN A 162 25.70 7.66 -15.24
N TYR A 163 25.95 7.73 -13.93
CA TYR A 163 27.29 7.92 -13.39
C TYR A 163 27.84 6.65 -12.75
N TYR A 164 29.15 6.45 -12.92
CA TYR A 164 29.92 5.43 -12.21
C TYR A 164 31.00 6.09 -11.38
N ARG A 165 30.98 5.83 -10.06
CA ARG A 165 31.91 6.44 -9.11
C ARG A 165 32.61 5.37 -8.26
N PRO A 166 33.83 5.63 -7.75
CA PRO A 166 34.41 4.78 -6.71
C PRO A 166 33.46 4.66 -5.51
N ARG A 167 33.33 3.46 -4.94
CA ARG A 167 32.47 3.22 -3.76
C ARG A 167 33.00 3.95 -2.52
N SER A 168 34.32 3.97 -2.36
CA SER A 168 35.01 4.72 -1.31
C SER A 168 34.68 6.21 -1.29
N ALA A 169 34.40 6.84 -2.46
CA ALA A 169 34.03 8.26 -2.52
C ALA A 169 32.69 8.59 -1.82
N TRP A 170 31.88 7.56 -1.56
CA TRP A 170 30.62 7.61 -0.82
C TRP A 170 30.72 6.88 0.54
N ALA A 171 31.94 6.62 1.03
CA ALA A 171 32.19 5.80 2.23
C ALA A 171 31.52 4.42 2.20
N LEU A 172 31.41 3.83 0.99
CA LEU A 172 30.91 2.47 0.82
C LEU A 172 32.09 1.51 0.71
N ALA A 173 31.96 0.36 1.39
CA ALA A 173 32.94 -0.73 1.28
C ALA A 173 33.13 -1.16 -0.18
N ASP A 174 34.37 -1.38 -0.59
CA ASP A 174 34.69 -1.89 -1.92
C ASP A 174 34.12 -3.29 -2.12
N ILE A 175 33.72 -3.59 -3.35
CA ILE A 175 33.25 -4.92 -3.74
C ILE A 175 34.11 -5.35 -4.92
N THR A 176 34.81 -6.48 -4.79
CA THR A 176 35.60 -7.06 -5.88
C THR A 176 34.70 -7.95 -6.73
N LYS A 177 34.70 -7.75 -8.05
CA LYS A 177 34.02 -8.64 -9.00
C LYS A 177 34.85 -9.91 -9.21
N GLU A 178 34.25 -10.96 -9.75
CA GLU A 178 34.93 -12.22 -10.10
C GLU A 178 36.17 -12.00 -11.00
N ASN A 179 36.14 -10.97 -11.85
CA ASN A 179 37.27 -10.60 -12.72
C ASN A 179 38.37 -9.77 -12.02
N GLY A 180 38.39 -9.72 -10.69
CA GLY A 180 39.38 -8.99 -9.88
C GLY A 180 39.22 -7.45 -9.85
N LYS A 181 38.33 -6.87 -10.67
CA LYS A 181 38.12 -5.42 -10.71
C LYS A 181 37.16 -4.95 -9.61
N LYS A 182 37.44 -3.78 -9.02
CA LYS A 182 36.53 -3.13 -8.06
C LYS A 182 35.22 -2.70 -8.75
N LYS A 183 34.08 -3.08 -8.17
CA LYS A 183 32.73 -2.67 -8.60
C LYS A 183 32.54 -1.18 -8.28
N LYS A 184 32.28 -0.38 -9.31
CA LYS A 184 31.90 1.04 -9.14
C LYS A 184 30.48 1.16 -8.58
N LEU A 185 30.24 2.22 -7.81
CA LEU A 185 28.90 2.67 -7.49
C LEU A 185 28.25 3.20 -8.78
N TRP A 186 27.13 2.60 -9.15
CA TRP A 186 26.29 3.09 -10.23
C TRP A 186 25.21 4.02 -9.66
N ILE A 187 25.07 5.19 -10.26
CA ILE A 187 24.06 6.22 -9.97
C ILE A 187 23.28 6.42 -11.27
N PRO A 188 22.08 5.84 -11.40
CA PRO A 188 21.36 5.85 -12.67
C PRO A 188 20.78 7.22 -13.02
N GLN A 189 20.59 7.47 -14.31
CA GLN A 189 19.74 8.56 -14.80
C GLN A 189 18.33 8.45 -14.20
N GLY A 190 17.73 9.57 -13.81
CA GLY A 190 16.34 9.60 -13.39
C GLY A 190 15.97 10.68 -12.39
N LEU A 191 14.70 10.66 -11.98
CA LEU A 191 14.15 11.56 -10.99
C LEU A 191 14.67 11.15 -9.60
N VAL A 192 15.42 12.04 -8.98
CA VAL A 192 15.99 11.90 -7.64
C VAL A 192 14.94 12.33 -6.62
N ILE A 193 14.66 11.43 -5.67
CA ILE A 193 13.71 11.62 -4.58
C ILE A 193 14.48 11.48 -3.26
N PRO A 194 14.91 12.59 -2.64
CA PRO A 194 15.54 12.55 -1.35
C PRO A 194 14.54 12.20 -0.24
N THR A 195 15.01 11.54 0.81
CA THR A 195 14.31 11.45 2.09
C THR A 195 15.17 12.10 3.15
N HIS A 196 14.59 13.03 3.88
CA HIS A 196 15.25 13.76 4.96
C HIS A 196 15.01 13.08 6.30
N ALA A 197 15.99 13.17 7.19
CA ALA A 197 15.82 12.80 8.58
C ALA A 197 14.72 13.67 9.22
N PRO A 198 14.06 13.20 10.28
CA PRO A 198 13.20 14.05 11.10
C PRO A 198 13.94 15.32 11.53
N ALA A 199 13.24 16.46 11.53
CA ALA A 199 13.84 17.77 11.88
C ALA A 199 14.56 17.76 13.25
N SER A 200 14.08 16.95 14.19
CA SER A 200 14.69 16.76 15.52
C SER A 200 16.14 16.22 15.48
N SER A 201 16.55 15.61 14.37
CA SER A 201 17.88 15.02 14.20
C SER A 201 18.81 15.89 13.34
N GLY A 202 18.38 17.10 12.97
CA GLY A 202 19.05 17.96 11.99
C GLY A 202 18.65 17.58 10.57
N ASP A 203 17.93 18.47 9.90
CA ASP A 203 17.42 18.26 8.54
C ASP A 203 18.56 17.90 7.56
N ARG A 204 18.63 16.61 7.20
CA ARG A 204 19.70 16.05 6.36
C ARG A 204 19.15 14.93 5.48
N VAL A 205 19.66 14.81 4.26
CA VAL A 205 19.30 13.73 3.34
C VAL A 205 19.89 12.41 3.85
N ILE A 206 19.04 11.46 4.23
CA ILE A 206 19.42 10.13 4.72
C ILE A 206 19.19 9.02 3.69
N ARG A 207 18.40 9.30 2.64
CA ARG A 207 18.18 8.38 1.52
C ARG A 207 18.09 9.14 0.22
N LEU A 208 18.65 8.53 -0.83
CA LEU A 208 18.46 8.92 -2.21
C LEU A 208 17.84 7.76 -2.97
N ARG A 209 16.62 7.94 -3.47
CA ARG A 209 15.96 6.99 -4.38
C ARG A 209 15.84 7.63 -5.75
N ILE A 210 16.25 6.92 -6.79
CA ILE A 210 16.19 7.41 -8.17
C ILE A 210 15.14 6.61 -8.94
N ARG A 211 14.08 7.30 -9.38
CA ARG A 211 13.09 6.75 -10.30
C ARG A 211 13.60 6.90 -11.74
N ARG A 212 13.93 5.78 -12.36
CA ARG A 212 14.44 5.72 -13.72
C ARG A 212 13.30 5.92 -14.73
N PRO A 213 13.55 6.62 -15.85
CA PRO A 213 12.58 6.68 -16.94
C PRO A 213 12.42 5.31 -17.60
N GLU A 214 13.51 4.54 -17.71
CA GLU A 214 13.56 3.26 -18.41
C GLU A 214 14.44 2.23 -17.68
N GLY A 215 14.10 0.95 -17.90
CA GLY A 215 14.82 -0.22 -17.40
C GLY A 215 14.47 -0.64 -15.96
N GLN A 216 15.01 -1.78 -15.54
CA GLN A 216 14.78 -2.35 -14.21
C GLN A 216 16.04 -2.32 -13.33
N PRO A 217 15.90 -2.12 -12.00
CA PRO A 217 14.66 -1.80 -11.31
C PRO A 217 14.20 -0.37 -11.62
N ARG A 218 12.88 -0.12 -11.66
CA ARG A 218 12.29 1.21 -11.89
C ARG A 218 12.70 2.25 -10.84
N TYR A 219 12.84 1.83 -9.59
CA TYR A 219 13.36 2.65 -8.50
C TYR A 219 14.65 2.04 -7.97
N TYR A 220 15.69 2.86 -7.83
CA TYR A 220 17.00 2.46 -7.34
C TYR A 220 17.38 3.28 -6.10
N ALA A 221 17.51 2.64 -4.95
CA ALA A 221 18.06 3.28 -3.75
C ALA A 221 19.58 3.29 -3.83
N ILE A 222 20.22 4.45 -3.61
CA ILE A 222 21.67 4.55 -3.58
C ILE A 222 22.20 3.73 -2.39
N PRO A 223 23.12 2.76 -2.61
CA PRO A 223 23.72 1.99 -1.53
C PRO A 223 24.28 2.89 -0.42
N GLY A 224 24.08 2.48 0.84
CA GLY A 224 24.39 3.27 2.03
C GLY A 224 23.25 4.16 2.52
N SER A 225 22.14 4.28 1.77
CA SER A 225 20.94 4.97 2.24
C SER A 225 20.32 4.29 3.47
N ASN A 226 19.74 5.10 4.35
CA ASN A 226 18.84 4.63 5.39
C ASN A 226 17.49 4.20 4.76
N MET A 227 17.02 2.99 5.05
CA MET A 227 15.81 2.43 4.44
C MET A 227 14.52 2.73 5.21
N ALA A 228 14.56 3.60 6.22
CA ALA A 228 13.40 4.06 6.96
C ALA A 228 12.29 4.60 6.02
N PRO A 229 11.01 4.40 6.35
CA PRO A 229 9.90 5.01 5.62
C PRO A 229 10.06 6.53 5.53
N MET A 230 9.59 7.14 4.44
CA MET A 230 9.46 8.59 4.39
C MET A 230 8.27 9.00 5.26
N ILE A 231 8.49 9.93 6.19
CA ILE A 231 7.46 10.41 7.12
C ILE A 231 7.35 11.93 6.99
N ILE A 232 6.15 12.41 6.63
CA ILE A 232 5.84 13.83 6.51
C ILE A 232 4.77 14.17 7.55
N GLY A 233 4.99 15.21 8.36
CA GLY A 233 4.07 15.59 9.44
C GLY A 233 3.93 14.57 10.58
N PRO A 234 5.03 14.05 11.18
CA PRO A 234 5.00 13.01 12.22
C PRO A 234 4.23 13.40 13.49
N GLN A 235 4.02 14.70 13.73
CA GLN A 235 3.30 15.25 14.87
C GLN A 235 1.77 15.20 14.73
N LYS A 236 1.27 14.87 13.54
CA LYS A 236 -0.17 14.87 13.25
C LYS A 236 -0.84 13.67 13.92
N LYS A 237 -2.06 13.89 14.43
CA LYS A 237 -2.83 12.86 15.14
C LYS A 237 -3.55 11.90 14.20
N ALA A 238 -3.73 12.28 12.94
CA ALA A 238 -4.26 11.41 11.90
C ALA A 238 -3.17 11.14 10.87
N LEU A 239 -3.08 9.91 10.38
CA LEU A 239 -2.05 9.48 9.44
C LEU A 239 -2.66 8.84 8.19
N VAL A 240 -1.97 9.00 7.06
CA VAL A 240 -2.23 8.27 5.82
C VAL A 240 -0.99 7.44 5.49
N ILE A 241 -1.17 6.16 5.22
CA ILE A 241 -0.12 5.24 4.82
C ILE A 241 -0.25 5.00 3.31
N VAL A 242 0.81 5.29 2.56
CA VAL A 242 0.87 5.13 1.10
C VAL A 242 2.08 4.31 0.70
N GLU A 243 2.12 3.83 -0.55
CA GLU A 243 3.22 3.00 -1.03
C GLU A 243 4.46 3.82 -1.43
N SER A 244 4.29 4.86 -2.26
CA SER A 244 5.43 5.57 -2.86
C SER A 244 5.69 6.96 -2.27
N GLU A 245 6.94 7.40 -2.33
CA GLU A 245 7.34 8.73 -1.85
C GLU A 245 6.65 9.87 -2.60
N LEU A 246 6.40 9.73 -3.91
CA LEU A 246 5.72 10.77 -4.68
C LEU A 246 4.25 10.91 -4.25
N ASP A 247 3.58 9.80 -3.92
CA ASP A 247 2.21 9.83 -3.44
C ASP A 247 2.14 10.41 -2.02
N ALA A 248 3.16 10.15 -1.19
CA ALA A 248 3.26 10.78 0.13
C ALA A 248 3.44 12.29 0.01
N ILE A 249 4.31 12.74 -0.89
CA ILE A 249 4.55 14.17 -1.16
C ILE A 249 3.28 14.85 -1.65
N LEU A 250 2.59 14.26 -2.64
CA LEU A 250 1.31 14.79 -3.14
C LEU A 250 0.23 14.84 -2.05
N THR A 251 0.08 13.76 -1.28
CA THR A 251 -0.93 13.69 -0.22
C THR A 251 -0.63 14.70 0.88
N ALA A 252 0.64 14.89 1.24
CA ALA A 252 1.03 15.88 2.22
C ALA A 252 0.87 17.31 1.69
N GLN A 253 1.10 17.56 0.40
CA GLN A 253 0.83 18.85 -0.23
C GLN A 253 -0.64 19.24 -0.07
N ASP A 254 -1.56 18.32 -0.40
CA ASP A 254 -2.98 18.65 -0.49
C ASP A 254 -3.72 18.49 0.84
N ALA A 255 -3.25 17.62 1.75
CA ALA A 255 -3.92 17.28 3.00
C ALA A 255 -3.04 17.41 4.26
N GLY A 256 -1.80 17.92 4.15
CA GLY A 256 -0.83 17.99 5.25
C GLY A 256 -1.27 18.83 6.45
N GLU A 257 -2.25 19.72 6.28
CA GLU A 257 -2.87 20.42 7.40
C GLU A 257 -3.66 19.48 8.33
N LEU A 258 -4.26 18.43 7.77
CA LEU A 258 -5.12 17.48 8.50
C LEU A 258 -4.34 16.23 8.96
N VAL A 259 -3.44 15.73 8.12
CA VAL A 259 -2.82 14.40 8.31
C VAL A 259 -1.30 14.44 8.16
N GLY A 260 -0.63 13.53 8.86
CA GLY A 260 0.72 13.10 8.52
C GLY A 260 0.66 12.00 7.46
N VAL A 261 1.72 11.82 6.70
CA VAL A 261 1.77 10.82 5.62
C VAL A 261 3.04 9.98 5.74
N ILE A 262 2.91 8.67 5.59
CA ILE A 262 4.02 7.72 5.65
C ILE A 262 4.07 6.92 4.35
N ALA A 263 5.18 7.01 3.63
CA ALA A 263 5.47 6.18 2.45
C ALA A 263 6.32 4.97 2.83
N MET A 264 5.74 3.78 2.67
CA MET A 264 6.35 2.50 3.07
C MET A 264 7.38 1.97 2.07
N GLY A 265 7.37 2.44 0.82
CA GLY A 265 8.30 2.07 -0.25
C GLY A 265 7.99 0.75 -0.97
N SER A 266 7.07 -0.07 -0.41
CA SER A 266 6.53 -1.32 -0.94
C SER A 266 5.25 -1.69 -0.19
N SER A 267 4.27 -2.31 -0.87
CA SER A 267 3.05 -2.86 -0.25
C SER A 267 3.31 -3.91 0.83
N SER A 268 4.42 -4.65 0.75
CA SER A 268 4.81 -5.67 1.72
C SER A 268 5.65 -5.15 2.89
N ALA A 269 6.17 -3.92 2.80
CA ALA A 269 7.05 -3.34 3.82
C ALA A 269 6.29 -3.13 5.14
N LYS A 270 6.98 -3.35 6.25
CA LYS A 270 6.47 -3.14 7.61
C LYS A 270 7.16 -1.92 8.24
N PRO A 271 6.47 -1.16 9.10
CA PRO A 271 7.05 0.00 9.78
C PRO A 271 8.38 -0.32 10.46
N ASP A 272 9.33 0.60 10.43
CA ASP A 272 10.47 0.50 11.33
C ASP A 272 10.08 0.97 12.74
N HIS A 273 11.01 0.93 13.68
CA HIS A 273 10.76 1.34 15.06
C HIS A 273 10.17 2.75 15.18
N THR A 274 10.67 3.70 14.38
CA THR A 274 10.21 5.10 14.40
C THR A 274 8.81 5.23 13.84
N ALA A 275 8.57 4.67 12.65
CA ALA A 275 7.26 4.68 12.02
C ALA A 275 6.23 3.94 12.88
N ASN A 276 6.57 2.78 13.46
CA ASN A 276 5.70 2.03 14.35
C ASN A 276 5.26 2.87 15.57
N ARG A 277 6.19 3.60 16.20
CA ARG A 277 5.88 4.47 17.33
C ARG A 277 4.91 5.60 16.96
N ILE A 278 5.11 6.22 15.79
CA ILE A 278 4.25 7.29 15.28
C ILE A 278 2.85 6.75 14.95
N ILE A 279 2.78 5.61 14.25
CA ILE A 279 1.52 4.97 13.87
C ILE A 279 0.74 4.53 15.11
N THR A 280 1.41 3.92 16.09
CA THR A 280 0.78 3.49 17.35
C THR A 280 0.18 4.66 18.13
N ALA A 281 0.81 5.85 18.08
CA ALA A 281 0.33 7.04 18.76
C ALA A 281 -0.81 7.77 18.02
N ALA A 282 -1.05 7.43 16.74
CA ALA A 282 -2.09 8.04 15.94
C ALA A 282 -3.50 7.73 16.50
N LYS A 283 -4.44 8.61 16.19
CA LYS A 283 -5.85 8.50 16.56
C LYS A 283 -6.73 8.08 15.39
N ALA A 284 -6.25 8.27 14.17
CA ALA A 284 -6.88 7.79 12.95
C ALA A 284 -5.78 7.39 11.96
N ILE A 285 -5.93 6.25 11.30
CA ILE A 285 -4.97 5.73 10.33
C ILE A 285 -5.73 5.31 9.07
N LEU A 286 -5.46 5.98 7.95
CA LEU A 286 -5.97 5.64 6.63
C LEU A 286 -4.90 4.83 5.89
N VAL A 287 -5.16 3.56 5.58
CA VAL A 287 -4.23 2.70 4.84
C VAL A 287 -4.60 2.71 3.36
N ALA A 288 -3.86 3.50 2.58
CA ALA A 288 -4.06 3.75 1.15
C ALA A 288 -2.90 3.16 0.32
N LEU A 289 -2.57 1.88 0.59
CA LEU A 289 -1.64 1.12 -0.25
C LEU A 289 -2.28 0.82 -1.62
N ASP A 290 -1.45 0.54 -2.62
CA ASP A 290 -1.87 0.31 -4.01
C ASP A 290 -3.05 -0.67 -4.10
N PHE A 291 -4.01 -0.34 -4.95
CA PHE A 291 -5.21 -1.14 -5.17
C PHE A 291 -4.93 -2.35 -6.08
N ASP A 292 -4.08 -3.27 -5.62
CA ASP A 292 -3.77 -4.54 -6.27
C ASP A 292 -3.90 -5.74 -5.30
N THR A 293 -3.69 -6.95 -5.82
CA THR A 293 -3.77 -8.18 -5.02
C THR A 293 -2.77 -8.18 -3.87
N ALA A 294 -1.59 -7.58 -4.04
CA ALA A 294 -0.58 -7.45 -2.98
C ALA A 294 -1.04 -6.50 -1.87
N GLY A 295 -1.70 -5.38 -2.22
CA GLY A 295 -2.31 -4.47 -1.26
C GLY A 295 -3.43 -5.11 -0.40
N ALA A 296 -4.21 -6.03 -0.97
CA ALA A 296 -5.25 -6.76 -0.25
C ALA A 296 -4.68 -7.74 0.81
N HIS A 297 -3.58 -8.42 0.49
CA HIS A 297 -2.88 -9.28 1.45
C HIS A 297 -2.16 -8.47 2.53
N ALA A 298 -1.60 -7.31 2.18
CA ALA A 298 -0.98 -6.40 3.13
C ALA A 298 -1.96 -5.92 4.20
N TRP A 299 -3.23 -5.67 3.83
CA TRP A 299 -4.27 -5.15 4.72
C TRP A 299 -4.51 -6.01 5.96
N GLN A 300 -4.48 -7.34 5.84
CA GLN A 300 -4.75 -8.22 6.99
C GLN A 300 -3.79 -7.95 8.15
N TRP A 301 -2.49 -7.81 7.84
CA TRP A 301 -1.48 -7.48 8.83
C TRP A 301 -1.72 -6.11 9.48
N TRP A 302 -2.09 -5.10 8.68
CA TRP A 302 -2.38 -3.74 9.19
C TRP A 302 -3.59 -3.73 10.13
N LYS A 303 -4.65 -4.45 9.77
CA LYS A 303 -5.85 -4.60 10.60
C LYS A 303 -5.57 -5.32 11.91
N GLU A 304 -4.74 -6.37 11.88
CA GLU A 304 -4.33 -7.13 13.07
C GLU A 304 -3.40 -6.32 13.99
N THR A 305 -2.49 -5.52 13.41
CA THR A 305 -1.45 -4.78 14.15
C THR A 305 -1.97 -3.44 14.69
N PHE A 306 -2.80 -2.73 13.91
CA PHE A 306 -3.34 -1.42 14.24
C PHE A 306 -4.86 -1.47 14.15
N THR A 307 -5.52 -1.85 15.24
CA THR A 307 -6.96 -2.15 15.29
C THR A 307 -7.90 -1.00 14.92
N HIS A 308 -7.40 0.24 14.96
CA HIS A 308 -8.13 1.45 14.58
C HIS A 308 -7.73 1.99 13.19
N ALA A 309 -6.88 1.27 12.46
CA ALA A 309 -6.63 1.55 11.06
C ALA A 309 -7.84 1.17 10.22
N ILE A 310 -8.06 1.93 9.15
CA ILE A 310 -9.09 1.63 8.15
C ILE A 310 -8.45 1.51 6.77
N ARG A 311 -8.95 0.56 5.98
CA ARG A 311 -8.55 0.42 4.58
C ARG A 311 -9.17 1.57 3.79
N TRP A 312 -8.35 2.39 3.15
CA TRP A 312 -8.77 3.60 2.47
C TRP A 312 -8.05 3.76 1.12
N PRO A 313 -8.31 2.87 0.14
CA PRO A 313 -7.70 3.00 -1.19
C PRO A 313 -8.26 4.24 -1.91
N VAL A 314 -7.55 4.67 -2.95
CA VAL A 314 -8.10 5.68 -3.87
C VAL A 314 -9.35 5.13 -4.58
N PRO A 315 -10.38 5.95 -4.80
CA PRO A 315 -11.62 5.52 -5.46
C PRO A 315 -11.45 5.31 -6.98
N ILE A 316 -10.45 5.97 -7.59
CA ILE A 316 -10.12 5.89 -9.01
C ILE A 316 -8.61 5.81 -9.17
N GLY A 317 -8.14 5.07 -10.17
CA GLY A 317 -6.71 4.84 -10.38
C GLY A 317 -6.10 3.82 -9.41
N LYS A 318 -4.77 3.65 -9.49
CA LYS A 318 -4.03 2.66 -8.69
C LYS A 318 -3.54 3.24 -7.35
N ASP A 319 -3.07 4.47 -7.39
CA ASP A 319 -2.40 5.19 -6.31
C ASP A 319 -2.85 6.68 -6.30
N PRO A 320 -2.52 7.47 -5.27
CA PRO A 320 -2.90 8.89 -5.20
C PRO A 320 -2.46 9.72 -6.41
N GLY A 321 -1.26 9.49 -6.96
CA GLY A 321 -0.80 10.22 -8.14
C GLY A 321 -1.59 9.91 -9.41
N ASP A 322 -2.00 8.66 -9.61
CA ASP A 322 -2.88 8.27 -10.71
C ASP A 322 -4.32 8.74 -10.48
N ALA A 323 -4.81 8.73 -9.25
CA ALA A 323 -6.12 9.26 -8.90
C ALA A 323 -6.23 10.76 -9.19
N TYR A 324 -5.19 11.53 -8.84
CA TYR A 324 -5.10 12.96 -9.15
C TYR A 324 -5.17 13.22 -10.66
N LYS A 325 -4.44 12.45 -11.48
CA LYS A 325 -4.49 12.56 -12.95
C LYS A 325 -5.90 12.33 -13.50
N LEU A 326 -6.68 11.49 -12.84
CA LEU A 326 -8.07 11.19 -13.19
C LEU A 326 -9.07 12.22 -12.60
N GLY A 327 -8.58 13.30 -11.99
CA GLY A 327 -9.40 14.41 -11.49
C GLY A 327 -9.83 14.28 -10.03
N LEU A 328 -9.30 13.31 -9.27
CA LEU A 328 -9.61 13.21 -7.84
C LEU A 328 -9.01 14.39 -7.07
N ASN A 329 -9.84 15.06 -6.27
CA ASN A 329 -9.36 16.00 -5.27
C ASN A 329 -8.81 15.24 -4.04
N ILE A 330 -7.48 15.22 -3.89
CA ILE A 330 -6.80 14.46 -2.83
C ILE A 330 -7.21 14.95 -1.43
N ALA A 331 -7.33 16.26 -1.22
CA ALA A 331 -7.71 16.83 0.07
C ALA A 331 -9.13 16.39 0.50
N GLN A 332 -10.08 16.40 -0.43
CA GLN A 332 -11.44 15.93 -0.19
C GLN A 332 -11.50 14.42 0.06
N TRP A 333 -10.75 13.62 -0.71
CA TRP A 333 -10.64 12.18 -0.51
C TRP A 333 -10.09 11.82 0.88
N ILE A 334 -9.04 12.49 1.34
CA ILE A 334 -8.52 12.30 2.69
C ILE A 334 -9.56 12.72 3.73
N ARG A 335 -10.18 13.88 3.57
CA ARG A 335 -11.21 14.37 4.50
C ARG A 335 -12.37 13.39 4.65
N ALA A 336 -12.79 12.74 3.56
CA ALA A 336 -13.87 11.74 3.57
C ALA A 336 -13.52 10.48 4.37
N GLY A 337 -12.23 10.13 4.50
CA GLY A 337 -11.78 9.00 5.30
C GLY A 337 -11.62 9.30 6.78
N LEU A 338 -11.50 10.59 7.15
CA LEU A 338 -11.27 10.98 8.53
C LEU A 338 -12.57 11.00 9.35
N PRO A 339 -12.52 10.67 10.66
CA PRO A 339 -13.70 10.77 11.52
C PRO A 339 -14.19 12.23 11.61
N PRO A 340 -15.51 12.45 11.85
CA PRO A 340 -16.10 13.79 11.83
C PRO A 340 -15.38 14.82 12.72
N ILE A 341 -14.85 14.43 13.87
CA ILE A 341 -14.12 15.32 14.80
C ILE A 341 -12.84 15.94 14.19
N TRP A 342 -12.25 15.36 13.14
CA TRP A 342 -11.14 15.95 12.37
C TRP A 342 -11.60 16.93 11.29
N THR A 343 -12.89 16.96 10.99
CA THR A 343 -13.49 17.80 9.96
C THR A 343 -14.25 19.00 10.54
N ILE A 344 -14.56 18.96 11.84
CA ILE A 344 -15.05 20.09 12.62
C ILE A 344 -13.91 21.09 12.76
N LYS A 345 -14.04 22.26 12.11
CA LYS A 345 -13.14 23.38 12.40
C LYS A 345 -13.34 23.76 13.87
N PRO A 346 -12.29 23.83 14.70
CA PRO A 346 -12.45 24.43 16.02
C PRO A 346 -12.85 25.89 15.79
N ASP A 347 -13.95 26.31 16.42
CA ASP A 347 -14.35 27.70 16.50
C ASP A 347 -13.20 28.48 17.15
N ARG A 348 -12.35 29.11 16.32
CA ARG A 348 -11.41 30.10 16.80
C ARG A 348 -12.22 31.36 17.07
N HIS A 349 -12.85 31.47 18.23
CA HIS A 349 -13.13 32.72 18.94
C HIS A 349 -13.74 32.42 20.33
N LEU A 350 -12.87 32.10 21.29
CA LEU A 350 -13.10 32.42 22.70
C LEU A 350 -12.03 33.43 23.11
N GLY A 351 -12.13 34.61 22.50
CA GLY A 351 -11.40 35.82 22.87
C GLY A 351 -12.43 36.90 23.13
N GLN A 352 -12.52 37.29 24.40
CA GLN A 352 -13.07 38.53 24.94
C GLN A 352 -14.00 39.35 24.03
N ILE A 353 -15.26 39.43 24.46
CA ILE A 353 -16.21 40.44 24.01
C ILE A 353 -15.67 41.81 24.41
N THR A 354 -15.20 42.59 23.43
CA THR A 354 -15.40 44.04 23.38
C THR A 354 -15.40 44.53 21.93
N LYS A 355 -16.57 45.05 21.55
CA LYS A 355 -16.94 45.97 20.45
C LYS A 355 -15.82 46.49 19.53
N GLU A 356 -15.93 46.22 18.23
CA GLU A 356 -16.21 47.19 17.16
C GLU A 356 -15.99 46.58 15.76
N GLY A 357 -16.81 46.98 14.78
CA GLY A 357 -16.55 46.77 13.35
C GLY A 357 -17.36 45.66 12.65
N ARG A 358 -18.43 46.07 11.95
CA ARG A 358 -19.18 45.24 11.00
C ARG A 358 -18.29 44.85 9.81
N GLY A 359 -18.24 43.56 9.48
CA GLY A 359 -17.78 43.04 8.20
C GLY A 359 -18.65 41.84 7.84
N ASP A 360 -19.30 41.90 6.69
CA ASP A 360 -20.37 40.99 6.28
C ASP A 360 -19.94 39.51 6.23
N ALA A 361 -20.85 38.63 6.64
CA ALA A 361 -20.69 37.19 6.57
C ALA A 361 -20.57 36.72 5.10
N PRO A 362 -19.73 35.72 4.79
CA PRO A 362 -19.78 35.07 3.48
C PRO A 362 -21.13 34.36 3.30
N PRO A 363 -21.72 34.39 2.09
CA PRO A 363 -23.04 33.84 1.86
C PRO A 363 -23.04 32.31 2.07
N PRO A 364 -24.17 31.73 2.48
CA PRO A 364 -24.31 30.28 2.63
C PRO A 364 -24.03 29.56 1.29
N PRO A 365 -23.53 28.30 1.33
CA PRO A 365 -23.26 27.55 0.11
C PRO A 365 -24.53 27.44 -0.73
N GLU A 366 -24.41 27.74 -2.02
CA GLU A 366 -25.53 27.74 -2.95
C GLU A 366 -26.22 26.37 -3.01
N PRO A 367 -27.56 26.33 -3.09
CA PRO A 367 -28.29 25.09 -3.30
C PRO A 367 -27.86 24.44 -4.62
N PRO A 368 -27.84 23.09 -4.71
CA PRO A 368 -27.36 22.37 -5.89
C PRO A 368 -28.08 22.84 -7.15
N HIS A 369 -27.29 23.09 -8.20
CA HIS A 369 -27.80 23.64 -9.47
C HIS A 369 -28.88 22.71 -10.06
N PRO A 370 -29.87 23.22 -10.82
CA PRO A 370 -30.95 22.40 -11.40
C PRO A 370 -30.44 21.21 -12.23
N ARG A 371 -29.29 21.35 -12.89
CA ARG A 371 -28.65 20.26 -13.65
C ARG A 371 -28.11 19.13 -12.77
N GLU A 372 -27.63 19.44 -11.56
CA GLU A 372 -27.17 18.45 -10.59
C GLU A 372 -28.35 17.67 -10.01
N LYS A 373 -29.45 18.35 -9.64
CA LYS A 373 -30.67 17.67 -9.19
C LYS A 373 -31.20 16.67 -10.22
N ILE A 374 -31.19 17.02 -11.50
CA ILE A 374 -31.59 16.13 -12.60
C ILE A 374 -30.64 14.92 -12.72
N HIS A 375 -29.33 15.12 -12.54
CA HIS A 375 -28.35 14.04 -12.59
C HIS A 375 -28.56 13.04 -11.44
N ILE A 376 -28.75 13.55 -10.21
CA ILE A 376 -29.03 12.74 -9.02
C ILE A 376 -30.32 11.93 -9.18
N PHE A 377 -31.39 12.58 -9.66
CA PHE A 377 -32.67 11.91 -9.90
C PHE A 377 -32.55 10.78 -10.94
N LYS A 378 -31.79 10.99 -12.01
CA LYS A 378 -31.51 9.95 -13.01
C LYS A 378 -30.72 8.77 -12.41
N GLY A 379 -29.73 9.05 -11.57
CA GLY A 379 -28.95 8.05 -10.85
C GLY A 379 -29.82 7.20 -9.91
N LEU A 380 -30.67 7.85 -9.11
CA LEU A 380 -31.59 7.20 -8.17
C LEU A 380 -32.65 6.36 -8.89
N LYS A 381 -33.21 6.86 -9.99
CA LYS A 381 -34.17 6.10 -10.81
C LYS A 381 -33.53 4.85 -11.42
N LYS A 382 -32.29 4.96 -11.91
CA LYS A 382 -31.54 3.82 -12.46
C LYS A 382 -31.22 2.79 -11.37
N LEU A 383 -30.85 3.26 -10.17
CA LEU A 383 -30.58 2.39 -9.03
C LEU A 383 -31.84 1.65 -8.58
N SER A 384 -32.98 2.35 -8.44
CA SER A 384 -34.28 1.76 -8.10
C SER A 384 -34.65 0.64 -9.08
N GLN A 385 -34.54 0.90 -10.40
CA GLN A 385 -34.83 -0.11 -11.43
C GLN A 385 -33.94 -1.35 -11.34
N LEU A 386 -32.66 -1.18 -11.03
CA LEU A 386 -31.75 -2.31 -10.85
C LEU A 386 -32.09 -3.13 -9.61
N MET A 387 -32.66 -2.51 -8.57
CA MET A 387 -32.97 -3.15 -7.29
C MET A 387 -34.36 -3.81 -7.24
N LYS A 388 -35.39 -3.29 -7.93
CA LYS A 388 -36.78 -3.81 -7.85
C LYS A 388 -36.94 -5.32 -8.14
N ASN A 389 -36.08 -5.88 -8.99
CA ASN A 389 -36.11 -7.31 -9.36
C ASN A 389 -34.82 -8.03 -8.97
N SER A 390 -34.22 -7.65 -7.85
CA SER A 390 -32.95 -8.20 -7.37
C SER A 390 -33.03 -8.42 -5.85
N PRO A 391 -32.48 -9.51 -5.30
CA PRO A 391 -32.38 -9.74 -3.85
C PRO A 391 -31.27 -8.86 -3.25
N VAL A 392 -31.36 -7.55 -3.43
CA VAL A 392 -30.34 -6.57 -3.06
C VAL A 392 -30.99 -5.47 -2.21
N HIS A 393 -30.39 -5.22 -1.05
CA HIS A 393 -30.84 -4.20 -0.12
C HIS A 393 -29.66 -3.33 0.28
N ILE A 394 -29.90 -2.04 0.48
CA ILE A 394 -28.93 -1.12 1.06
C ILE A 394 -29.25 -0.98 2.53
N ILE A 395 -28.30 -1.34 3.39
CA ILE A 395 -28.38 -1.14 4.83
C ILE A 395 -27.71 0.19 5.14
N ASN A 396 -28.50 1.20 5.47
CA ASN A 396 -28.03 2.54 5.83
C ASN A 396 -28.28 2.78 7.32
N THR A 397 -27.21 2.77 8.11
CA THR A 397 -27.27 3.00 9.56
C THR A 397 -26.29 4.07 9.95
N THR A 398 -26.45 4.66 11.14
CA THR A 398 -25.50 5.65 11.70
C THR A 398 -24.06 5.13 11.82
N LYS A 399 -23.86 3.80 11.77
CA LYS A 399 -22.54 3.15 11.87
C LYS A 399 -21.97 2.71 10.52
N SER A 400 -22.80 2.45 9.50
CA SER A 400 -22.35 1.95 8.20
C SER A 400 -23.43 2.04 7.12
N THR A 401 -23.01 2.28 5.89
CA THR A 401 -23.81 2.10 4.67
C THR A 401 -23.21 0.96 3.85
N ARG A 402 -23.96 -0.12 3.64
CA ARG A 402 -23.49 -1.32 2.91
C ARG A 402 -24.57 -1.92 2.02
N ILE A 403 -24.15 -2.66 1.00
CA ILE A 403 -25.06 -3.44 0.16
C ILE A 403 -25.10 -4.87 0.70
N GLU A 404 -26.29 -5.33 1.04
CA GLU A 404 -26.61 -6.72 1.36
C GLU A 404 -27.20 -7.39 0.12
N ARG A 405 -26.62 -8.52 -0.29
CA ARG A 405 -27.03 -9.28 -1.48
C ARG A 405 -26.68 -10.75 -1.33
N ASP A 406 -27.46 -11.60 -1.99
CA ASP A 406 -27.17 -13.03 -2.08
C ASP A 406 -25.93 -13.30 -2.94
N GLU A 407 -25.04 -14.19 -2.47
CA GLU A 407 -23.76 -14.47 -3.13
C GLU A 407 -23.93 -15.23 -4.45
N GLN A 408 -24.87 -16.18 -4.52
CA GLN A 408 -25.15 -16.95 -5.74
C GLN A 408 -25.75 -16.05 -6.81
N TRP A 409 -26.70 -15.19 -6.44
CA TRP A 409 -27.28 -14.19 -7.31
C TRP A 409 -26.23 -13.20 -7.83
N SER A 410 -25.34 -12.72 -6.95
CA SER A 410 -24.28 -11.79 -7.34
C SER A 410 -23.25 -12.42 -8.28
N ALA A 411 -22.96 -13.71 -8.12
CA ALA A 411 -22.07 -14.46 -9.01
C ALA A 411 -22.68 -14.65 -10.42
N LEU A 412 -23.99 -14.87 -10.50
CA LEU A 412 -24.74 -15.02 -11.77
C LEU A 412 -25.05 -13.67 -12.45
N ASN A 413 -25.12 -12.57 -11.69
CA ASN A 413 -25.51 -11.24 -12.16
C ASN A 413 -24.40 -10.19 -11.96
N ARG A 414 -23.14 -10.54 -12.24
CA ARG A 414 -21.96 -9.70 -11.91
C ARG A 414 -22.06 -8.27 -12.45
N GLU A 415 -22.50 -8.09 -13.68
CA GLU A 415 -22.62 -6.76 -14.30
C GLU A 415 -23.68 -5.91 -13.60
N LYS A 416 -24.88 -6.47 -13.39
CA LYS A 416 -25.98 -5.80 -12.68
C LYS A 416 -25.59 -5.48 -11.23
N SER A 417 -24.96 -6.44 -10.54
CA SER A 417 -24.47 -6.31 -9.16
C SER A 417 -23.37 -5.25 -9.05
N GLY A 418 -22.45 -5.20 -10.01
CA GLY A 418 -21.42 -4.17 -10.12
C GLY A 418 -22.01 -2.78 -10.35
N ARG A 419 -22.99 -2.66 -11.25
CA ARG A 419 -23.66 -1.38 -11.55
C ARG A 419 -24.44 -0.82 -10.36
N ILE A 420 -25.05 -1.69 -9.54
CA ILE A 420 -25.68 -1.29 -8.27
C ILE A 420 -24.60 -0.75 -7.32
N SER A 421 -23.47 -1.44 -7.16
CA SER A 421 -22.36 -0.95 -6.31
C SER A 421 -21.77 0.37 -6.79
N GLU A 422 -21.63 0.56 -8.11
CA GLU A 422 -21.18 1.80 -8.72
C GLU A 422 -22.16 2.94 -8.40
N LEU A 423 -23.46 2.77 -8.65
CA LEU A 423 -24.44 3.82 -8.38
C LEU A 423 -24.55 4.15 -6.89
N VAL A 424 -24.46 3.16 -5.99
CA VAL A 424 -24.54 3.39 -4.55
C VAL A 424 -23.29 4.10 -4.01
N PHE A 425 -22.09 3.71 -4.43
CA PHE A 425 -20.85 4.16 -3.77
C PHE A 425 -19.99 5.12 -4.61
N GLN A 426 -20.21 5.21 -5.92
CA GLN A 426 -19.39 6.01 -6.85
C GLN A 426 -20.13 7.22 -7.44
N ASP A 427 -21.46 7.28 -7.33
CA ASP A 427 -22.24 8.48 -7.64
C ASP A 427 -22.43 9.31 -6.36
N PRO A 428 -21.75 10.46 -6.20
CA PRO A 428 -21.75 11.22 -4.94
C PRO A 428 -23.13 11.72 -4.55
N GLY A 429 -23.98 12.03 -5.52
CA GLY A 429 -25.31 12.56 -5.27
C GLY A 429 -26.30 11.47 -4.87
N VAL A 430 -26.22 10.29 -5.51
CA VAL A 430 -26.97 9.11 -5.07
C VAL A 430 -26.56 8.69 -3.65
N PHE A 431 -25.25 8.64 -3.37
CA PHE A 431 -24.77 8.27 -2.04
C PHE A 431 -25.18 9.27 -0.97
N ALA A 432 -25.07 10.58 -1.24
CA ALA A 432 -25.51 11.62 -0.32
C ALA A 432 -27.02 11.57 -0.02
N TYR A 433 -27.83 11.19 -1.02
CA TYR A 433 -29.25 10.94 -0.83
C TYR A 433 -29.49 9.71 0.07
N ILE A 434 -28.83 8.59 -0.22
CA ILE A 434 -28.93 7.35 0.58
C ILE A 434 -28.60 7.62 2.05
N LEU A 435 -27.55 8.39 2.35
CA LEU A 435 -27.16 8.71 3.73
C LEU A 435 -28.25 9.46 4.51
N LYS A 436 -29.07 10.26 3.82
CA LYS A 436 -30.18 11.03 4.40
C LYS A 436 -31.53 10.31 4.31
N HIS A 437 -31.57 9.13 3.70
CA HIS A 437 -32.79 8.37 3.51
C HIS A 437 -33.37 7.94 4.87
N PRO A 438 -34.70 8.10 5.09
CA PRO A 438 -35.32 7.84 6.39
C PRO A 438 -35.33 6.34 6.77
N ALA A 439 -35.37 5.44 5.78
CA ALA A 439 -35.33 4.00 6.02
C ALA A 439 -33.90 3.48 6.20
N SER A 440 -33.69 2.61 7.19
CA SER A 440 -32.40 1.95 7.45
C SER A 440 -32.15 0.72 6.56
N ARG A 441 -33.21 0.18 5.95
CA ARG A 441 -33.18 -0.87 4.93
C ARG A 441 -33.89 -0.33 3.69
N ILE A 442 -33.14 -0.19 2.61
CA ILE A 442 -33.58 0.45 1.37
C ILE A 442 -33.56 -0.58 0.25
N ASP A 443 -34.66 -0.72 -0.48
CA ASP A 443 -34.83 -1.61 -1.61
C ASP A 443 -35.29 -0.84 -2.86
N GLY A 444 -35.58 -1.54 -3.96
CA GLY A 444 -36.01 -0.89 -5.20
C GLY A 444 -37.33 -0.14 -5.09
N GLU A 445 -38.20 -0.50 -4.14
CA GLU A 445 -39.53 0.07 -3.97
C GLU A 445 -39.52 1.34 -3.13
N ASN A 446 -38.73 1.38 -2.05
CA ASN A 446 -38.70 2.52 -1.13
C ASN A 446 -37.55 3.52 -1.38
N LEU A 447 -36.58 3.22 -2.26
CA LEU A 447 -35.43 4.09 -2.52
C LEU A 447 -35.79 5.51 -3.00
N LEU A 448 -36.97 5.71 -3.58
CA LEU A 448 -37.39 7.02 -4.10
C LEU A 448 -38.34 7.77 -3.16
N ASP A 449 -38.57 7.25 -1.95
CA ASP A 449 -39.48 7.85 -0.99
C ASP A 449 -39.03 9.27 -0.59
N GLY A 450 -39.95 10.23 -0.67
CA GLY A 450 -39.65 11.64 -0.36
C GLY A 450 -38.97 12.43 -1.49
N ILE A 451 -38.82 11.87 -2.69
CA ILE A 451 -38.40 12.60 -3.89
C ILE A 451 -39.62 12.96 -4.72
N ASN A 452 -39.98 14.25 -4.77
CA ASN A 452 -40.88 14.75 -5.82
C ASN A 452 -40.07 15.06 -7.09
N PRO A 453 -40.54 14.63 -8.28
CA PRO A 453 -39.82 14.81 -9.55
C PRO A 453 -39.57 16.26 -9.94
#